data_AF-A0A948SU43-F1
#
_entry.id   AF-A0A948SU43-F1
#
_cell.length_a   1.000
_cell.length_b   1.000
_cell.length_c   1.000
_cell.angle_alpha   90.00
_cell.angle_beta   90.00
_cell.angle_gamma   90.00
#
_symmetry.space_group_name_H-M   'P 1'
#
loop_
_entity.id
_entity.type
_entity.pdbx_description
1 polymer ?
#
loop_
_entity_poly.entity_id
_entity_poly.type
_entity_poly.pdbx_seq_one_letter_code
_entity_poly.pdbx_strand_id
1 'polypeptide(L)'
;MYSPDMSPEEFTAAATAFLDANLERKEAEKTFVWGEGSDKVNVFEERTRQQELEMLEESKAWRRKKFDAGFGWITGPTEFGGAGLTPAHERIFNRLESEYKVPNQGFFQIGLGMVAPTILAHA
;
A
#
# COMPACT_ATOMS: atom_id res chain seq x y z
N MET A 1 -3.34 -0.58 -19.12
CA MET A 1 -4.08 0.55 -18.51
C MET A 1 -5.41 -0.01 -18.05
N TYR A 2 -5.78 0.13 -16.77
CA TYR A 2 -7.02 -0.42 -16.21
C TYR A 2 -8.23 0.41 -16.65
N SER A 3 -9.40 -0.22 -16.76
CA SER A 3 -10.66 0.45 -17.11
C SER A 3 -11.64 0.40 -15.94
N PRO A 4 -12.45 1.43 -15.68
CA PRO A 4 -13.51 1.38 -14.67
C PRO A 4 -14.58 0.31 -14.95
N ASP A 5 -14.74 -0.09 -16.21
CA ASP A 5 -15.67 -1.14 -16.64
C ASP A 5 -15.08 -2.56 -16.53
N MET A 6 -13.80 -2.68 -16.10
CA MET A 6 -13.16 -3.97 -15.87
C MET A 6 -13.91 -4.75 -14.80
N SER A 7 -14.04 -6.06 -14.98
CA SER A 7 -14.68 -6.88 -13.97
C SER A 7 -13.85 -6.90 -12.67
N PRO A 8 -14.50 -7.02 -11.49
CA PRO A 8 -13.78 -7.15 -10.24
C PRO A 8 -12.79 -8.33 -10.22
N GLU A 9 -13.08 -9.40 -10.95
CA GLU A 9 -12.25 -10.60 -11.06
C GLU A 9 -10.97 -10.32 -11.86
N GLU A 10 -11.09 -9.67 -13.02
CA GLU A 10 -9.93 -9.26 -13.83
C GLU A 10 -9.02 -8.30 -13.07
N PHE A 11 -9.61 -7.31 -12.38
CA PHE A 11 -8.84 -6.40 -11.54
C PHE A 11 -8.13 -7.13 -10.40
N THR A 12 -8.82 -8.06 -9.74
CA THR A 12 -8.25 -8.89 -8.67
C THR A 12 -7.07 -9.71 -9.19
N ALA A 13 -7.20 -10.34 -10.36
CA ALA A 13 -6.14 -11.14 -10.96
C ALA A 13 -4.91 -10.28 -11.31
N ALA A 14 -5.13 -9.10 -11.91
CA ALA A 14 -4.03 -8.20 -12.26
C ALA A 14 -3.32 -7.61 -11.03
N ALA A 15 -4.08 -7.18 -10.01
CA ALA A 15 -3.52 -6.70 -8.75
C ALA A 15 -2.74 -7.80 -8.01
N THR A 16 -3.27 -9.03 -8.00
CA THR A 16 -2.60 -10.18 -7.39
C THR A 16 -1.29 -10.50 -8.10
N ALA A 17 -1.30 -10.59 -9.43
CA ALA A 17 -0.09 -10.83 -10.21
C ALA A 17 0.98 -9.75 -9.98
N PHE A 18 0.57 -8.49 -9.88
CA PHE A 18 1.47 -7.39 -9.54
C PHE A 18 2.07 -7.54 -8.13
N LEU A 19 1.26 -7.87 -7.12
CA LEU A 19 1.74 -8.03 -5.75
C LEU A 19 2.65 -9.25 -5.61
N ASP A 20 2.27 -10.41 -6.16
CA ASP A 20 3.08 -11.63 -6.16
C ASP A 20 4.43 -11.45 -6.86
N ALA A 21 4.49 -10.63 -7.92
CA ALA A 21 5.74 -10.35 -8.63
C ALA A 21 6.70 -9.42 -7.86
N ASN A 22 6.21 -8.72 -6.83
CA ASN A 22 6.97 -7.62 -6.22
C ASN A 22 7.12 -7.68 -4.70
N LEU A 23 6.30 -8.48 -4.01
CA LEU A 23 6.30 -8.59 -2.57
C LEU A 23 6.16 -10.05 -2.14
N GLU A 24 6.71 -10.37 -0.98
CA GLU A 24 6.45 -11.63 -0.31
C GLU A 24 5.07 -11.60 0.35
N ARG A 25 4.34 -12.71 0.26
CA ARG A 25 3.14 -12.93 1.07
C ARG A 25 3.53 -13.05 2.55
N LYS A 26 2.68 -12.53 3.43
CA LYS A 26 2.78 -12.78 4.87
C LYS A 26 2.56 -14.26 5.13
N GLU A 27 3.31 -14.81 6.10
CA GLU A 27 3.01 -16.14 6.60
C GLU A 27 1.61 -16.13 7.22
N ALA A 28 0.87 -17.23 7.06
CA ALA A 28 -0.39 -17.41 7.79
C ALA A 28 -0.11 -17.24 9.28
N GLU A 29 -0.93 -16.47 9.99
CA GLU A 29 -0.78 -16.24 11.43
C GLU A 29 -0.60 -17.60 12.12
N LYS A 30 0.58 -17.80 12.71
CA LYS A 30 0.82 -18.98 13.55
C LYS A 30 -0.18 -18.94 14.69
N THR A 31 -0.72 -20.09 15.05
CA THR A 31 -1.58 -20.24 16.23
C THR A 31 -0.88 -19.58 17.42
N PHE A 32 -1.49 -18.54 17.98
CA PHE A 32 -0.95 -17.88 19.16
C PHE A 32 -0.89 -18.91 20.31
N VAL A 33 0.33 -19.23 20.75
CA VAL A 33 0.56 -20.10 21.90
C VAL A 33 0.91 -19.22 23.10
N TRP A 34 0.06 -19.26 24.12
CA TRP A 34 0.29 -18.50 25.35
C TRP A 34 1.62 -18.93 26.00
N GLY A 35 2.54 -17.97 26.18
CA GLY A 35 3.89 -18.23 26.73
C GLY A 35 4.98 -18.45 25.69
N GLU A 36 4.66 -18.43 24.39
CA GLU A 36 5.64 -18.44 23.30
C GLU A 36 5.64 -17.11 22.53
N GLY A 37 6.81 -16.51 22.37
CA GLY A 37 6.99 -15.25 21.67
C GLY A 37 7.91 -14.29 22.39
N SER A 38 8.05 -13.08 21.85
CA SER A 38 8.86 -12.04 22.49
C SER A 38 8.00 -11.27 23.49
N ASP A 39 8.45 -11.16 24.75
CA ASP A 39 7.85 -10.27 25.77
C ASP A 39 8.16 -8.78 25.55
N LYS A 40 8.59 -8.39 24.34
CA LYS A 40 8.92 -7.00 24.02
C LYS A 40 7.65 -6.18 23.83
N VAL A 41 7.34 -5.34 24.82
CA VAL A 41 6.28 -4.32 24.76
C VAL A 41 6.88 -2.99 24.30
N ASN A 42 7.45 -2.95 23.10
CA ASN A 42 7.96 -1.70 22.55
C ASN A 42 6.78 -0.85 22.06
N VAL A 43 6.29 0.06 22.90
CA VAL A 43 5.25 1.05 22.53
C VAL A 43 5.78 2.03 21.48
N PHE A 44 7.09 2.28 21.50
CA PHE A 44 7.80 3.09 20.52
C PHE A 44 9.04 2.32 20.04
N GLU A 45 9.26 2.31 18.73
CA GLU A 45 10.48 1.73 18.16
C GLU A 45 11.58 2.79 18.14
N GLU A 46 12.60 2.64 18.98
CA GLU A 46 13.83 3.41 18.88
C GLU A 46 14.63 2.93 17.67
N ARG A 47 14.60 3.72 16.60
CA ARG A 47 15.38 3.50 15.38
C ARG A 47 16.47 4.54 15.28
N THR A 48 17.61 4.14 14.78
CA THR A 48 18.65 5.09 14.39
C THR A 48 18.18 5.87 13.15
N ARG A 49 18.68 7.10 12.99
CA ARG A 49 18.45 7.89 11.78
C ARG A 49 18.78 7.12 10.49
N GLN A 50 19.82 6.29 10.50
CA GLN A 50 20.22 5.50 9.35
C GLN A 50 19.15 4.47 8.98
N GLN A 51 18.61 3.75 9.97
CA GLN A 51 17.52 2.80 9.76
C GLN A 51 16.25 3.49 9.26
N GLU A 52 15.90 4.66 9.79
CA GLU A 52 14.75 5.43 9.31
C GLU A 52 14.91 5.86 7.85
N LEU A 53 16.12 6.27 7.43
CA LEU A 53 16.41 6.63 6.05
C LEU A 53 16.31 5.42 5.11
N GLU A 54 16.82 4.26 5.52
CA GLU A 54 16.69 3.01 4.76
C GLU A 54 15.22 2.63 4.55
N MET A 55 14.43 2.66 5.62
CA MET A 55 12.99 2.42 5.54
C MET A 55 12.27 3.43 4.64
N LEU A 56 12.66 4.70 4.70
CA LEU A 56 12.08 5.73 3.84
C LEU A 56 12.39 5.47 2.35
N GLU A 57 13.61 5.08 2.01
CA GLU A 57 13.97 4.77 0.63
C GLU A 57 13.25 3.53 0.10
N GLU A 58 13.12 2.47 0.89
CA GLU A 58 12.29 1.31 0.55
C GLU A 58 10.83 1.71 0.30
N SER A 59 10.30 2.60 1.15
CA SER A 59 8.93 3.08 1.06
C SER A 59 8.70 3.94 -0.18
N LYS A 60 9.65 4.80 -0.55
CA LYS A 60 9.63 5.56 -1.81
C LYS A 60 9.70 4.64 -3.02
N ALA A 61 10.57 3.64 -2.99
CA ALA A 61 10.72 2.68 -4.09
C ALA A 61 9.42 1.91 -4.32
N TRP A 62 8.79 1.43 -3.25
CA TRP A 62 7.48 0.77 -3.34
C TRP A 62 6.39 1.71 -3.88
N ARG A 63 6.34 2.95 -3.39
CA ARG A 63 5.36 3.94 -3.83
C ARG A 63 5.48 4.23 -5.33
N ARG A 64 6.71 4.41 -5.83
CA ARG A 64 6.99 4.62 -7.25
C ARG A 64 6.51 3.43 -8.08
N LYS A 65 6.87 2.22 -7.66
CA LYS A 65 6.48 0.98 -8.34
C LYS A 65 4.95 0.82 -8.42
N LYS A 66 4.22 1.14 -7.34
CA LYS A 66 2.74 1.18 -7.36
C LYS A 66 2.21 2.21 -8.33
N PHE A 67 2.78 3.42 -8.33
CA PHE A 67 2.37 4.49 -9.23
C PHE A 67 2.56 4.11 -10.69
N ASP A 68 3.75 3.61 -11.06
CA ASP A 68 4.08 3.18 -12.43
C ASP A 68 3.17 2.03 -12.91
N ALA A 69 2.74 1.17 -11.98
CA ALA A 69 1.79 0.10 -12.27
C ALA A 69 0.31 0.55 -12.30
N GLY A 70 -0.01 1.81 -11.99
CA GLY A 70 -1.39 2.32 -11.96
C GLY A 70 -2.14 2.08 -10.64
N PHE A 71 -1.45 1.65 -9.59
CA PHE A 71 -2.00 1.45 -8.24
C PHE A 71 -1.61 2.56 -7.24
N GLY A 72 -0.95 3.62 -7.72
CA GLY A 72 -0.49 4.73 -6.88
C GLY A 72 -1.62 5.64 -6.38
N TRP A 73 -2.65 5.85 -7.19
CA TRP A 73 -3.88 6.57 -6.83
C TRP A 73 -5.06 6.00 -7.60
N ILE A 74 -5.62 4.92 -7.09
CA ILE A 74 -6.62 4.09 -7.80
C ILE A 74 -7.87 4.92 -8.15
N THR A 75 -8.40 5.68 -7.20
CA THR A 75 -9.61 6.50 -7.36
C THR A 75 -9.34 7.91 -7.86
N GLY A 76 -8.08 8.28 -8.05
CA GLY A 76 -7.69 9.63 -8.40
C GLY A 76 -8.10 10.03 -9.82
N PRO A 77 -8.36 11.33 -10.06
CA PRO A 77 -8.58 11.85 -11.41
C PRO A 77 -7.38 11.57 -12.32
N THR A 78 -7.65 11.20 -13.58
CA THR A 78 -6.61 10.88 -14.56
C THR A 78 -5.76 12.09 -14.94
N GLU A 79 -6.31 13.30 -14.87
CA GLU A 79 -5.59 14.56 -15.10
C GLU A 79 -4.43 14.79 -14.12
N PHE A 80 -4.52 14.22 -12.91
CA PHE A 80 -3.48 14.28 -11.88
C PHE A 80 -2.67 12.99 -11.76
N GLY A 81 -2.76 12.10 -12.77
CA GLY A 81 -2.06 10.82 -12.81
C GLY A 81 -2.70 9.73 -11.96
N GLY A 82 -3.96 9.88 -11.55
CA GLY A 82 -4.76 8.81 -10.96
C GLY A 82 -5.27 7.81 -12.01
N ALA A 83 -5.76 6.67 -11.55
CA ALA A 83 -6.25 5.62 -12.44
C ALA A 83 -7.72 5.77 -12.84
N GLY A 84 -8.47 6.72 -12.23
CA GLY A 84 -9.89 6.95 -12.52
C GLY A 84 -10.80 5.75 -12.20
N LEU A 85 -10.33 4.81 -11.37
CA LEU A 85 -11.08 3.62 -11.01
C LEU A 85 -12.06 3.89 -9.86
N THR A 86 -13.01 2.99 -9.68
CA THR A 86 -14.03 3.11 -8.62
C THR A 86 -13.46 2.79 -7.22
N PRO A 87 -14.11 3.27 -6.13
CA PRO A 87 -13.75 2.88 -4.76
C PRO A 87 -13.83 1.38 -4.47
N ALA A 88 -14.58 0.61 -5.29
CA ALA A 88 -14.60 -0.84 -5.18
C ALA A 88 -13.23 -1.46 -5.53
N HIS A 89 -12.56 -0.95 -6.57
CA HIS A 89 -11.22 -1.37 -6.97
C HIS A 89 -10.19 -1.06 -5.87
N GLU A 90 -10.27 0.13 -5.28
CA GLU A 90 -9.36 0.51 -4.18
C GLU A 90 -9.51 -0.42 -2.96
N ARG A 91 -10.75 -0.77 -2.59
CA ARG A 91 -11.00 -1.75 -1.51
C ARG A 91 -10.45 -3.13 -1.84
N ILE A 92 -10.58 -3.60 -3.09
CA ILE A 92 -10.00 -4.88 -3.53
C ILE A 92 -8.48 -4.83 -3.40
N PHE A 93 -7.84 -3.79 -3.93
CA PHE A 93 -6.39 -3.65 -3.87
C PHE A 93 -5.89 -3.59 -2.43
N ASN A 94 -6.51 -2.77 -1.57
CA ASN A 94 -6.12 -2.66 -0.16
C ASN A 94 -6.28 -3.98 0.59
N ARG A 95 -7.32 -4.77 0.30
CA ARG A 95 -7.50 -6.11 0.87
C ARG A 95 -6.37 -7.04 0.45
N LEU A 96 -6.06 -7.10 -0.85
CA LEU A 96 -4.97 -7.93 -1.37
C LEU A 96 -3.63 -7.50 -0.79
N GLU A 97 -3.30 -6.21 -0.83
CA GLU A 97 -2.05 -5.65 -0.33
C GLU A 97 -1.82 -5.96 1.16
N SER A 98 -2.90 -6.09 1.95
CA SER A 98 -2.80 -6.45 3.37
C SER A 98 -2.24 -7.85 3.62
N GLU A 99 -2.30 -8.75 2.62
CA GLU A 99 -1.74 -10.11 2.67
C GLU A 99 -0.23 -10.15 2.40
N TYR A 100 0.42 -9.02 2.05
CA TYR A 100 1.83 -8.97 1.67
C TYR A 100 2.67 -8.16 2.66
N LYS A 101 3.97 -8.43 2.68
CA LYS A 101 4.97 -7.69 3.45
C LYS A 101 5.28 -6.35 2.78
N VAL A 102 4.43 -5.36 3.01
CA VAL A 102 4.52 -4.02 2.40
C VAL A 102 5.45 -3.12 3.22
N PRO A 103 6.40 -2.39 2.60
CA PRO A 103 7.22 -1.40 3.28
C PRO A 103 6.37 -0.30 3.94
N ASN A 104 6.80 0.20 5.09
CA ASN A 104 6.04 1.15 5.91
C ASN A 104 5.60 2.40 5.14
N GLN A 105 4.30 2.55 4.85
CA GLN A 105 3.78 3.71 4.12
C GLN A 105 3.43 4.91 5.03
N GLY A 106 3.66 4.81 6.34
CA GLY A 106 3.32 5.85 7.33
C GLY A 106 3.97 7.21 7.04
N PHE A 107 5.15 7.23 6.40
CA PHE A 107 5.83 8.47 5.98
C PHE A 107 4.97 9.37 5.09
N PHE A 108 4.04 8.79 4.33
CA PHE A 108 3.22 9.51 3.35
C PHE A 108 1.76 9.67 3.78
N GLN A 109 1.37 9.13 4.94
CA GLN A 109 -0.03 9.06 5.34
C GLN A 109 -0.66 10.45 5.51
N ILE A 110 0.04 11.42 6.09
CA ILE A 110 -0.48 12.80 6.22
C ILE A 110 -0.57 13.48 4.85
N GLY A 111 0.49 13.37 4.05
CA GLY A 111 0.54 13.97 2.72
C GLY A 111 -0.56 13.45 1.80
N LEU A 112 -0.77 12.14 1.77
CA LEU A 112 -1.73 11.48 0.87
C LEU A 112 -3.13 11.37 1.45
N GLY A 113 -3.26 11.17 2.76
CA GLY A 113 -4.53 10.96 3.43
C GLY A 113 -5.24 12.25 3.86
N MET A 114 -4.52 13.38 3.94
CA MET A 114 -5.08 14.66 4.39
C MET A 114 -4.80 15.81 3.43
N VAL A 115 -3.52 16.02 3.07
CA VAL A 115 -3.12 17.19 2.28
C VAL A 115 -3.58 17.07 0.83
N ALA A 116 -3.29 15.95 0.15
CA ALA A 116 -3.66 15.75 -1.25
C ALA A 116 -5.19 15.83 -1.50
N PRO A 117 -6.07 15.23 -0.67
CA PRO A 117 -7.52 15.42 -0.80
C PRO A 117 -7.96 16.87 -0.63
N THR A 118 -7.30 17.63 0.27
CA THR A 118 -7.60 19.04 0.48
C THR A 118 -7.22 19.86 -0.76
N ILE A 119 -6.04 19.62 -1.33
CA ILE A 119 -5.63 20.28 -2.59
C ILE A 119 -6.64 19.95 -3.69
N LEU A 120 -7.02 18.68 -3.86
CA LEU A 120 -7.97 18.27 -4.89
C LEU A 120 -9.35 18.95 -4.72
N ALA A 121 -9.81 19.15 -3.49
CA ALA A 121 -11.08 19.84 -3.21
C ALA A 121 -11.06 21.34 -3.57
N HIS A 122 -9.88 21.93 -3.79
CA HIS A 122 -9.68 23.35 -4.07
C HIS A 122 -8.82 23.62 -5.32
N ALA A 123 -8.59 22.60 -6.15
CA ALA A 123 -7.82 22.68 -7.40
C ALA A 123 -8.64 23.27 -8.56
#